data_AF-A0A927G2K3-F1
#
_entry.id   AF-A0A927G2K3-F1
#
_cell.length_a   1.000
_cell.length_b   1.000
_cell.length_c   1.000
_cell.angle_alpha   90.00
_cell.angle_beta   90.00
_cell.angle_gamma   90.00
#
_symmetry.space_group_name_H-M   'P 1'
#
loop_
_entity.id
_entity.type
_entity.pdbx_description
1 polymer ?
#
loop_
_entity_poly.entity_id
_entity_poly.type
_entity_poly.pdbx_seq_one_letter_code
_entity_poly.pdbx_strand_id
1 'polypeptide(L)' 'MEWSKPLSALALIFMVIAALIFYRLLSQFKRLKEGDSLTNELSNELQKKLKKGITLFVIGGILGVVGTLI' A
#
# COMPACT_ATOMS: atom_id res chain seq x y z
N MET A 1 -10.48 26.36 -4.91
CA MET A 1 -11.61 25.48 -4.57
C MET A 1 -11.95 24.40 -5.60
N GLU A 2 -11.31 24.33 -6.78
CA GLU A 2 -11.62 23.27 -7.78
C GLU A 2 -10.62 22.11 -7.81
N TRP A 3 -9.41 22.31 -7.26
CA TRP A 3 -8.35 21.30 -7.25
C TRP A 3 -8.47 20.25 -6.15
N SER A 4 -9.30 20.49 -5.13
CA SER A 4 -9.47 19.53 -4.02
C SER A 4 -10.19 18.25 -4.46
N LYS A 5 -11.20 18.35 -5.33
CA LYS A 5 -11.93 17.20 -5.88
C LYS A 5 -11.04 16.18 -6.62
N PRO A 6 -10.21 16.57 -7.61
CA PRO A 6 -9.31 15.63 -8.26
C PRO A 6 -8.22 15.10 -7.30
N LEU A 7 -7.78 15.90 -6.32
CA LEU A 7 -6.78 15.47 -5.34
C LEU A 7 -7.34 14.39 -4.40
N SER A 8 -8.58 14.55 -3.92
CA SER A 8 -9.26 13.54 -3.11
C SER A 8 -9.52 12.25 -3.89
N ALA A 9 -9.92 12.36 -5.17
CA ALA A 9 -10.07 11.18 -6.04
C ALA A 9 -8.74 10.43 -6.21
N LEU A 10 -7.64 11.15 -6.42
CA LEU A 10 -6.30 10.57 -6.53
C LEU A 10 -5.85 9.90 -5.23
N ALA A 11 -6.12 10.52 -4.08
CA ALA A 11 -5.82 9.94 -2.76
C ALA A 11 -6.58 8.62 -2.54
N LEU A 12 -7.85 8.56 -2.96
CA LEU A 12 -8.69 7.37 -2.83
C LEU A 12 -8.15 6.22 -3.69
N ILE A 13 -7.70 6.51 -4.92
CA ILE A 13 -7.03 5.53 -5.80
C ILE A 13 -5.76 4.98 -5.12
N PHE A 14 -4.92 5.86 -4.57
CA PHE A 14 -3.71 5.43 -3.86
C PHE A 14 -4.02 4.56 -2.64
N MET A 15 -5.06 4.88 -1.86
CA MET A 15 -5.50 4.06 -0.73
C MET A 15 -5.99 2.68 -1.17
N VAL A 16 -6.77 2.59 -2.26
CA VAL A 16 -7.27 1.31 -2.79
C VAL A 16 -6.10 0.45 -3.27
N ILE A 17 -5.13 1.03 -3.98
CA ILE A 17 -3.93 0.31 -4.42
C ILE A 17 -3.12 -0.18 -3.21
N ALA A 18 -2.93 0.66 -2.19
CA ALA A 18 -2.23 0.27 -0.96
C ALA A 18 -2.95 -0.89 -0.25
N ALA A 19 -4.28 -0.84 -0.14
CA ALA A 19 -5.09 -1.91 0.45
C ALA A 19 -4.96 -3.23 -0.34
N LEU A 20 -4.97 -3.18 -1.68
CA LEU A 20 -4.76 -4.35 -2.52
C LEU A 20 -3.37 -4.95 -2.34
N ILE A 21 -2.33 -4.12 -2.24
CA ILE A 21 -0.95 -4.58 -1.96
C ILE A 21 -0.90 -5.27 -0.60
N PHE A 22 -1.50 -4.67 0.44
CA PHE A 22 -1.58 -5.25 1.78
C PHE A 22 -2.33 -6.58 1.78
N TYR A 23 -3.47 -6.68 1.10
CA TYR A 23 -4.25 -7.91 1.03
C TYR A 23 -3.47 -9.03 0.32
N ARG A 24 -2.79 -8.69 -0.76
CA ARG A 24 -1.93 -9.63 -1.50
C ARG A 24 -0.76 -10.10 -0.63
N LEU A 25 -0.16 -9.18 0.13
CA LEU A 25 0.91 -9.50 1.08
C LEU A 25 0.43 -10.39 2.22
N LEU A 26 -0.75 -10.12 2.77
CA LEU A 26 -1.38 -10.91 3.84
C LEU A 26 -1.72 -12.33 3.37
N SER A 27 -2.23 -12.46 2.15
CA SER A 27 -2.45 -13.74 1.47
C SER A 27 -1.15 -14.52 1.28
N GLN A 28 -0.08 -13.85 0.83
CA GLN A 28 1.24 -14.48 0.72
C GLN A 28 1.82 -14.88 2.08
N PHE A 29 1.62 -14.07 3.13
CA PHE A 29 2.01 -14.39 4.51
C PHE A 29 1.25 -15.60 5.06
N LYS A 30 -0.06 -15.70 4.80
CA LYS A 30 -0.87 -16.86 5.20
C LYS A 30 -0.36 -18.14 4.52
N ARG A 31 -0.05 -18.08 3.23
CA ARG A 31 0.52 -19.21 2.48
C ARG A 31 1.92 -19.60 2.98
N LEU A 32 2.75 -18.63 3.34
CA LEU A 32 4.09 -18.82 3.93
C LEU A 32 4.04 -19.56 5.27
N LYS A 33 2.97 -19.38 6.05
CA LYS A 33 2.81 -20.02 7.37
C LYS A 33 2.52 -21.52 7.28
N GLU A 34 2.07 -22.00 6.12
CA GLU A 34 1.65 -23.38 5.91
C GLU A 34 2.75 -24.28 5.33
N GLY A 35 3.87 -23.74 4.86
CA GLY A 35 4.93 -24.56 4.30
C GLY A 35 6.20 -23.80 3.96
N ASP A 36 7.28 -24.32 4.52
CA ASP A 36 8.62 -24.36 3.95
C ASP A 36 9.62 -23.19 4.09
N SER A 37 10.85 -23.66 4.21
CA SER A 37 12.16 -23.03 4.31
C SER A 37 12.58 -22.18 3.08
N LEU A 38 11.64 -21.44 2.46
CA LEU A 38 11.89 -20.50 1.35
C LEU A 38 12.13 -19.07 1.84
N THR A 39 12.75 -18.95 3.02
CA THR A 39 12.56 -17.82 3.94
C THR A 39 13.28 -16.54 3.51
N ASN A 40 14.44 -16.60 2.84
CA ASN A 40 15.22 -15.39 2.57
C ASN A 40 14.81 -14.64 1.30
N GLU A 41 14.62 -15.36 0.19
CA GLU A 41 14.30 -14.73 -1.10
C GLU A 41 12.85 -14.21 -1.10
N LEU A 42 11.93 -14.99 -0.52
CA LEU A 42 10.54 -14.60 -0.38
C LEU A 42 10.36 -13.47 0.66
N SER A 43 11.15 -13.46 1.74
CA SER A 43 11.18 -12.35 2.71
C SER A 43 11.70 -11.05 2.09
N ASN A 44 12.76 -11.12 1.27
CA ASN A 44 13.26 -9.95 0.53
C ASN A 44 12.23 -9.40 -0.47
N GLU A 45 11.55 -10.28 -1.21
CA GLU A 45 10.44 -9.86 -2.08
C GLU A 45 9.29 -9.23 -1.30
N LEU A 46 8.93 -9.84 -0.16
CA LEU A 46 7.87 -9.33 0.70
C LEU A 46 8.24 -7.97 1.27
N GLN A 47 9.43 -7.80 1.83
CA GLN A 47 9.91 -6.52 2.34
C GLN A 47 9.87 -5.44 1.26
N LYS A 48 10.26 -5.78 0.02
CA LYS A 48 10.23 -4.83 -1.11
C LYS A 48 8.79 -4.42 -1.47
N LYS A 49 7.84 -5.37 -1.45
CA LYS A 49 6.41 -5.10 -1.69
C LYS A 49 5.77 -4.33 -0.52
N LEU A 50 6.14 -4.66 0.71
CA LEU A 50 5.69 -4.01 1.95
C LEU A 50 6.18 -2.57 2.01
N LYS A 51 7.46 -2.33 1.68
CA LYS A 51 8.05 -0.99 1.58
C LYS A 51 7.33 -0.15 0.51
N LYS A 52 7.06 -0.73 -0.67
CA LYS A 52 6.24 -0.05 -1.71
C LYS A 52 4.82 0.26 -1.22
N GLY A 53 4.16 -0.67 -0.54
CA GLY A 53 2.83 -0.47 0.03
C GLY A 53 2.79 0.64 1.07
N ILE A 54 3.76 0.66 2.00
CA ILE A 54 3.92 1.74 3.00
C ILE A 54 4.17 3.08 2.31
N THR A 55 5.06 3.14 1.31
CA THR A 55 5.35 4.39 0.59
C THR A 55 4.11 4.93 -0.12
N LEU A 56 3.33 4.08 -0.79
CA LEU A 56 2.08 4.48 -1.44
C LEU A 56 1.02 4.92 -0.42
N PHE A 57 0.96 4.26 0.73
CA PHE A 57 0.05 4.63 1.83
C PHE A 57 0.42 6.01 2.41
N VAL A 58 1.70 6.27 2.66
CA VAL A 58 2.18 7.56 3.15
C VAL A 58 1.92 8.68 2.13
N ILE A 59 2.20 8.45 0.85
CA ILE A 59 1.93 9.41 -0.23
C ILE A 59 0.42 9.70 -0.34
N GLY A 60 -0.41 8.66 -0.34
CA GLY A 60 -1.87 8.79 -0.36
C GLY A 60 -2.42 9.52 0.87
N GLY A 61 -1.84 9.27 2.06
CA GLY A 61 -2.19 9.96 3.30
C GLY A 61 -1.84 11.44 3.26
N ILE A 62 -0.64 11.80 2.79
CA ILE A 62 -0.23 13.21 2.64
C ILE A 62 -1.11 13.92 1.61
N LEU A 63 -1.37 13.31 0.45
CA LEU A 63 -2.28 13.84 -0.56
C LEU A 63 -3.70 14.04 -0.01
N GLY A 64 -4.18 13.10 0.82
CA GLY A 64 -5.47 13.20 1.48
C GLY A 64 -5.55 14.39 2.45
N VAL A 65 -4.56 14.51 3.35
CA VAL A 65 -4.48 15.62 4.33
C VAL A 65 -4.38 16.97 3.63
N VAL A 66 -3.50 17.08 2.63
CA VAL A 66 -3.33 18.30 1.82
C VAL A 66 -4.62 18.63 1.06
N GLY A 67 -5.29 17.62 0.50
CA GLY A 67 -6.56 17.80 -0.21
C GLY A 67 -7.72 18.21 0.68
N THR A 68 -7.71 17.88 1.97
CA THR A 68 -8.71 18.34 2.95
C THR A 68 -8.41 19.71 3.56
N LEU A 69 -7.15 20.15 3.53
CA LEU A 69 -6.70 21.44 4.08
C LEU A 69 -6.80 22.60 3.06
N ILE A 70 -6.92 22.30 1.76
CA ILE A 70 -7.06 23.25 0.64
C ILE A 70 -8.51 23.34 0.17
#